data_AF-A0A9E3I813-F1
#
_entry.id   AF-A0A9E3I813-F1
#
_cell.length_a   1.000
_cell.length_b   1.000
_cell.length_c   1.000
_cell.angle_alpha   90.00
_cell.angle_beta   90.00
_cell.angle_gamma   90.00
#
_symmetry.space_group_name_H-M   'P 1'
#
loop_
_entity.id
_entity.type
_entity.pdbx_description
1 polymer ?
#
loop_
_entity_poly.entity_id
_entity_poly.type
_entity_poly.pdbx_seq_one_letter_code
_entity_poly.pdbx_strand_id
1 'polypeptide(L)' 'MATLGQVKGDLKTNVISEGGLYKLLLRSNKPEGEGFRRWVASVLLPPIRKVGPDHGLR' A
#
# COMPACT_ATOMS: atom_id res chain seq x y z
N MET A 1 -10.78 0.11 -42.00
CA MET A 1 -10.44 -0.66 -40.79
C MET A 1 -9.21 -0.02 -40.16
N ALA A 2 -9.38 1.02 -39.34
CA ALA A 2 -8.26 1.72 -38.69
C ALA A 2 -8.08 1.15 -37.28
N THR A 3 -6.91 0.55 -37.02
CA THR A 3 -6.53 0.02 -35.71
C THR A 3 -6.38 1.18 -34.73
N LEU A 4 -7.13 1.15 -33.63
CA LEU A 4 -7.01 2.12 -32.54
C LEU A 4 -5.59 2.02 -31.96
N GLY A 5 -4.76 3.03 -32.23
CA GLY A 5 -3.44 3.14 -31.62
C GLY A 5 -3.58 3.20 -30.10
N GLN A 6 -2.92 2.27 -29.40
CA GLN A 6 -2.79 2.37 -27.96
C GLN A 6 -2.06 3.67 -27.61
N VAL A 7 -2.79 4.61 -27.03
CA VAL A 7 -2.20 5.75 -26.33
C VAL A 7 -1.54 5.19 -25.07
N LYS A 8 -0.27 4.81 -25.18
CA LYS A 8 0.57 4.48 -24.02
C LYS A 8 0.92 5.80 -23.34
N GLY A 9 -0.02 6.32 -22.55
CA GLY A 9 0.27 7.43 -21.65
C GLY A 9 1.36 7.00 -20.68
N ASP A 10 2.42 7.80 -20.57
CA ASP A 10 3.50 7.61 -19.61
C ASP A 10 2.93 7.88 -18.20
N LEU A 11 2.21 6.89 -17.66
CA LEU A 11 1.68 6.93 -16.31
C LEU A 11 2.88 6.82 -15.37
N LYS A 12 3.41 7.96 -14.91
CA LYS A 12 4.34 8.05 -13.79
C LYS A 12 3.66 7.47 -12.55
N THR A 13 3.71 6.15 -12.43
CA THR A 13 3.08 5.39 -11.37
C THR A 13 4.10 5.25 -10.26
N ASN A 14 3.83 5.87 -9.12
CA ASN A 14 4.67 5.68 -7.93
C ASN A 14 4.32 4.32 -7.32
N VAL A 15 5.19 3.35 -7.57
CA VAL A 15 5.12 2.01 -6.94
C VAL A 15 5.93 2.03 -5.65
N ILE A 16 5.32 1.63 -4.55
CA ILE A 16 5.98 1.51 -3.24
C ILE A 16 5.81 0.08 -2.72
N SER A 17 6.83 -0.41 -2.02
CA SER A 17 6.74 -1.67 -1.28
C SER A 17 5.88 -1.49 -0.02
N GLU A 18 5.45 -2.60 0.58
CA GLU A 18 4.67 -2.60 1.83
C GLU A 18 5.40 -1.86 2.98
N GLY A 19 6.71 -2.10 3.15
CA GLY A 19 7.50 -1.36 4.14
C GLY A 19 7.57 0.15 3.84
N GLY A 20 7.62 0.52 2.55
CA GLY A 20 7.55 1.91 2.10
C GLY A 20 6.19 2.55 2.40
N LEU A 21 5.11 1.80 2.19
CA LEU A 21 3.75 2.19 2.55
C LEU A 21 3.65 2.49 4.05
N TYR A 22 4.13 1.60 4.92
CA TYR A 22 4.11 1.85 6.37
C TYR A 22 4.93 3.06 6.78
N LYS A 23 6.13 3.24 6.21
CA LYS A 23 6.98 4.39 6.49
C LYS A 23 6.28 5.71 6.14
N LEU A 24 5.56 5.74 5.02
CA LEU A 24 4.79 6.91 4.59
C LEU A 24 3.58 7.15 5.49
N LEU A 25 2.82 6.10 5.79
CA LEU A 25 1.62 6.18 6.66
C LEU A 25 1.94 6.67 8.07
N LEU A 26 3.02 6.18 8.67
CA LEU A 26 3.39 6.53 10.04
C LEU A 26 3.98 7.93 10.15
N ARG A 27 4.66 8.42 9.10
CA ARG A 27 5.28 9.75 9.07
C ARG A 27 4.34 10.85 8.56
N SER A 28 3.29 10.49 7.83
CA SER A 28 2.37 11.46 7.24
C SER A 28 1.50 12.14 8.30
N ASN A 29 1.53 13.48 8.34
CA ASN A 29 0.68 14.33 9.18
C ASN A 29 -0.48 14.99 8.40
N LYS A 30 -0.71 14.54 7.17
CA LYS A 30 -1.77 15.08 6.31
C LYS A 30 -3.14 14.60 6.77
N PRO A 31 -4.14 15.48 6.95
CA PRO A 31 -5.47 15.09 7.39
C PRO A 31 -6.16 14.13 6.41
N GLU A 32 -5.87 14.25 5.11
CA GLU A 32 -6.39 13.36 4.07
C GLU A 32 -5.91 11.91 4.24
N GLY A 33 -4.78 11.72 4.94
CA GLY A 33 -4.22 10.39 5.22
C GLY A 33 -4.76 9.73 6.48
N GLU A 34 -5.52 10.43 7.33
CA GLU A 34 -5.95 9.90 8.63
C GLU A 34 -6.94 8.74 8.47
N GLY A 35 -7.91 8.88 7.55
CA GLY A 35 -8.88 7.82 7.26
C GLY A 35 -8.21 6.56 6.73
N PHE A 36 -7.26 6.73 5.82
CA PHE A 36 -6.47 5.62 5.28
C PHE A 36 -5.60 4.97 6.36
N ARG A 37 -4.98 5.76 7.24
CA ARG A 37 -4.21 5.25 8.39
C ARG A 37 -5.06 4.42 9.34
N ARG A 38 -6.26 4.90 9.67
CA ARG A 38 -7.21 4.16 10.53
C ARG A 38 -7.65 2.85 9.87
N TRP A 39 -7.94 2.87 8.58
CA TRP A 39 -8.31 1.67 7.82
C TRP A 39 -7.19 0.64 7.75
N VAL A 40 -5.95 1.05 7.46
CA VAL A 40 -4.77 0.14 7.47
C VAL A 40 -4.62 -0.48 8.86
N ALA A 41 -4.79 0.30 9.92
CA ALA A 41 -4.66 -0.19 11.29
C ALA A 41 -5.78 -1.18 11.69
N SER A 42 -7.00 -1.00 11.19
CA SER A 42 -8.14 -1.88 11.51
C SER A 42 -8.23 -3.11 10.64
N VAL A 43 -7.76 -3.05 9.39
CA VAL A 43 -7.93 -4.13 8.40
C VAL A 43 -6.64 -4.90 8.15
N LEU A 44 -5.51 -4.21 7.96
CA LEU A 44 -4.25 -4.83 7.54
C LEU A 44 -3.40 -5.29 8.71
N LEU A 45 -3.27 -4.49 9.77
CA LEU A 45 -2.43 -4.86 10.92
C LEU A 45 -2.91 -6.10 11.69
N PRO A 46 -4.22 -6.33 11.95
CA PRO A 46 -4.66 -7.47 12.74
C PRO A 46 -4.29 -8.85 12.15
N PRO A 47 -4.47 -9.14 10.85
CA PRO A 47 -4.04 -10.42 10.28
C PRO A 47 -2.51 -10.54 10.25
N ILE A 48 -1.77 -9.48 9.92
CA ILE A 48 -0.29 -9.51 9.88
C ILE A 48 0.31 -9.79 11.27
N ARG A 49 -0.28 -9.22 12.34
CA ARG A 49 0.17 -9.51 13.72
C ARG A 49 -0.09 -10.95 14.16
N LYS A 50 -1.03 -11.66 13.55
CA LYS A 50 -1.32 -13.07 13.85
C LYS A 50 -0.32 -14.02 13.19
N VAL A 51 0.14 -13.67 11.98
CA VAL A 51 1.27 -14.33 11.30
C VAL A 51 2.56 -13.58 11.63
N GLY A 52 2.95 -13.62 12.91
CA GLY A 52 4.29 -13.21 13.27
C GLY A 52 5.35 -14.10 12.59
N PRO A 53 6.62 -13.66 12.52
CA PRO A 53 7.72 -14.46 11.95
C PRO A 53 7.96 -15.81 12.64
N ASP A 54 7.30 -16.06 13.77
CA ASP A 54 7.29 -17.33 14.51
C ASP A 54 6.38 -18.41 13.87
N HIS A 55 5.57 -18.09 12.85
CA HIS A 55 4.73 -19.07 12.15
C HIS A 55 5.52 -19.98 11.17
N GLY A 56 6.76 -20.33 11.49
CA GLY A 56 7.61 -21.15 10.61
C GLY A 56 9.04 -21.42 11.07
N LEU A 57 9.39 -21.16 12.34
CA LEU A 57 10.69 -21.53 12.92
C LEU A 57 10.58 -22.68 13.94
N ARG A 58 9.66 -23.62 13.69
CA ARG A 58 9.65 -24.95 14.31
C ARG A 58 9.67 -26.02 13.24
#